data_AF-A0A497RHQ7-F1
#
_entry.id   AF-A0A497RHQ7-F1
#
_cell.length_a   1.000
_cell.length_b   1.000
_cell.length_c   1.000
_cell.angle_alpha   90.00
_cell.angle_beta   90.00
_cell.angle_gamma   90.00
#
_symmetry.space_group_name_H-M   'P 1'
#
loop_
_entity.id
_entity.type
_entity.pdbx_description
1 polymer ?
#
loop_
_entity_poly.entity_id
_entity_poly.type
_entity_poly.pdbx_seq_one_letter_code
_entity_poly.pdbx_strand_id
1 'polypeptide(L)'
;MSNKNTAEIVLTAPATEMSTHHGKEFLGFGTCTPPGIVPSWFVKFFFYPKVKNKNGVVKFAPYGLRKVEAILIENGFNVVTVHPYDIEKYLGNAKVVGVSVMDPLGFGPVSVTFSSLLGGTPSTRLEFVKLMEKLRLFKDKIKIIVGGPGSWQLEW
;
A
#
# COMPACT_ATOMS: atom_id res chain seq x y z
N MET A 1 24.26 9.67 6.48
CA MET A 1 22.86 9.60 6.96
C MET A 1 21.98 10.30 5.92
N SER A 2 21.15 9.57 5.17
CA SER A 2 20.29 10.17 4.17
C SER A 2 19.24 11.08 4.82
N ASN A 3 19.11 12.30 4.30
CA ASN A 3 18.11 13.27 4.74
C ASN A 3 16.73 12.75 4.29
N LYS A 4 15.96 12.13 5.20
CA LYS A 4 14.73 11.40 4.85
C LYS A 4 13.62 12.26 4.23
N ASN A 5 13.69 13.59 4.34
CA ASN A 5 12.76 14.54 3.70
C ASN A 5 13.14 14.91 2.26
N THR A 6 14.23 14.36 1.71
CA THR A 6 14.70 14.63 0.34
C THR A 6 14.78 13.37 -0.51
N ALA A 7 14.03 12.32 -0.13
CA ALA A 7 14.01 11.06 -0.87
C ALA A 7 13.52 11.26 -2.31
N GLU A 8 14.28 10.75 -3.27
CA GLU A 8 13.96 10.82 -4.69
C GLU A 8 13.05 9.65 -5.11
N ILE A 9 13.13 8.53 -4.38
CA ILE A 9 12.29 7.35 -4.57
C ILE A 9 11.44 7.12 -3.32
N VAL A 10 10.12 7.08 -3.50
CA VAL A 10 9.18 6.80 -2.41
C VAL A 10 8.52 5.45 -2.66
N LEU A 11 8.63 4.54 -1.70
CA LEU A 11 8.01 3.22 -1.75
C LEU A 11 6.80 3.17 -0.83
N THR A 12 5.74 2.51 -1.29
CA THR A 12 4.49 2.36 -0.54
C THR A 12 3.72 1.12 -1.00
N ALA A 13 2.61 0.84 -0.32
CA ALA A 13 1.61 -0.15 -0.69
C ALA A 13 0.23 0.31 -0.15
N PRO A 14 -0.90 -0.23 -0.63
CA PRO A 14 -2.21 -0.02 -0.05
C PRO A 14 -2.22 -0.22 1.47
N ALA A 15 -3.10 0.49 2.19
CA ALA A 15 -3.10 0.45 3.65
C ALA A 15 -3.43 -0.93 4.24
N THR A 16 -4.17 -1.75 3.49
CA THR A 16 -4.42 -3.15 3.82
C THR A 16 -3.13 -3.97 3.89
N GLU A 17 -2.11 -3.61 3.11
CA GLU A 17 -0.82 -4.31 3.00
C GLU A 17 0.27 -3.65 3.87
N MET A 18 0.03 -2.43 4.35
CA MET A 18 0.90 -1.67 5.26
C MET A 18 0.44 -1.81 6.72
N SER A 19 0.11 -3.05 7.10
CA SER A 19 -0.41 -3.45 8.40
C SER A 19 0.29 -4.71 8.87
N THR A 20 0.29 -4.94 10.19
CA THR A 20 0.75 -6.21 10.79
C THR A 20 -0.40 -7.14 11.13
N HIS A 21 -1.65 -6.71 10.89
CA HIS A 21 -2.86 -7.47 11.19
C HIS A 21 -2.90 -7.99 12.64
N HIS A 22 -2.45 -7.17 13.59
CA HIS A 22 -2.27 -7.54 15.01
C HIS A 22 -1.35 -8.76 15.25
N GLY A 23 -0.46 -9.06 14.31
CA GLY A 23 0.39 -10.24 14.36
C GLY A 23 -0.35 -11.55 14.03
N LYS A 24 -1.58 -11.47 13.52
CA LYS A 24 -2.41 -12.63 13.19
C LYS A 24 -2.62 -12.71 11.68
N GLU A 25 -2.07 -13.75 11.07
CA GLU A 25 -2.12 -13.96 9.62
C GLU A 25 -3.56 -14.02 9.07
N PHE A 26 -4.45 -14.73 9.76
CA PHE A 26 -5.86 -14.85 9.35
C PHE A 26 -6.64 -13.52 9.38
N LEU A 27 -6.24 -12.55 10.21
CA LEU A 27 -6.86 -11.22 10.18
C LEU A 27 -6.53 -10.46 8.88
N GLY A 28 -5.47 -10.87 8.17
CA GLY A 28 -5.17 -10.40 6.82
C GLY A 28 -6.28 -10.69 5.82
N PHE A 29 -6.93 -11.86 5.90
CA PHE A 29 -8.06 -12.20 5.01
C PHE A 29 -9.26 -11.28 5.21
N GLY A 30 -9.48 -10.80 6.43
CA GLY A 30 -10.56 -9.86 6.71
C GLY A 30 -10.41 -8.51 6.04
N THR A 31 -9.23 -8.17 5.49
CA THR A 31 -9.07 -6.99 4.62
C THR A 31 -9.81 -7.10 3.29
N CYS A 32 -10.22 -8.31 2.90
CA CYS A 32 -11.08 -8.52 1.74
C CYS A 32 -12.56 -8.19 2.04
N THR A 33 -12.92 -7.94 3.31
CA THR A 33 -14.30 -7.64 3.71
C THR A 33 -14.77 -6.33 3.08
N PRO A 34 -15.91 -6.32 2.37
CA PRO A 34 -16.51 -5.11 1.86
C PRO A 34 -17.06 -4.23 3.01
N PRO A 35 -16.78 -2.92 3.03
CA PRO A 35 -17.24 -2.03 4.09
C PRO A 35 -18.74 -1.70 4.05
N GLY A 36 -19.50 -2.28 3.11
CA GLY A 36 -20.95 -2.08 3.01
C GLY A 36 -21.74 -2.73 4.15
N ILE A 37 -21.23 -3.83 4.72
CA ILE A 37 -21.87 -4.55 5.84
C ILE A 37 -21.38 -4.05 7.19
N VAL A 38 -20.10 -3.64 7.27
CA VAL A 38 -19.43 -3.28 8.53
C VAL A 38 -18.77 -1.91 8.37
N PRO A 39 -18.98 -0.96 9.30
CA PRO A 39 -18.41 0.38 9.20
C PRO A 39 -16.90 0.37 8.91
N SER A 40 -16.46 1.15 7.92
CA SER A 40 -15.06 1.18 7.46
C SER A 40 -14.04 1.42 8.56
N TRP A 41 -14.38 2.22 9.58
CA TRP A 41 -13.50 2.47 10.72
C TRP A 41 -13.24 1.21 11.54
N PHE A 42 -14.25 0.34 11.68
CA PHE A 42 -14.16 -0.91 12.42
C PHE A 42 -13.34 -1.93 11.63
N VAL A 43 -13.62 -2.09 10.33
CA VAL A 43 -12.86 -2.98 9.44
C VAL A 43 -11.37 -2.61 9.48
N LYS A 44 -11.06 -1.32 9.40
CA LYS A 44 -9.69 -0.81 9.48
C LYS A 44 -9.04 -1.06 10.84
N PHE A 45 -9.72 -0.72 11.93
CA PHE A 45 -9.18 -0.92 13.28
C PHE A 45 -8.93 -2.40 13.59
N PHE A 46 -9.86 -3.26 13.18
CA PHE A 46 -9.82 -4.67 13.51
C PHE A 46 -8.91 -5.48 12.57
N PHE A 47 -8.97 -5.27 11.26
CA PHE A 47 -8.24 -6.09 10.29
C PHE A 47 -6.90 -5.48 9.85
N TYR A 48 -6.82 -4.16 9.64
CA TYR A 48 -5.60 -3.53 9.10
C TYR A 48 -5.21 -2.24 9.84
N PRO A 49 -4.83 -2.33 11.13
CA PRO A 49 -4.35 -1.16 11.86
C PRO A 49 -3.09 -0.59 11.20
N LYS A 50 -2.99 0.75 11.19
CA LYS A 50 -1.81 1.46 10.67
C LYS A 50 -0.54 0.93 11.33
N VAL A 51 0.42 0.46 10.53
CA VAL A 51 1.70 -0.04 11.05
C VAL A 51 2.48 1.02 11.83
N LYS A 52 3.26 0.58 12.83
CA LYS A 52 4.20 1.43 13.55
C LYS A 52 5.11 2.17 12.57
N ASN A 53 5.12 3.49 12.69
CA ASN A 53 5.87 4.38 11.82
C ASN A 53 6.49 5.52 12.66
N LYS A 54 7.56 6.12 12.13
CA LYS A 54 8.18 7.34 12.65
C LYS A 54 8.11 8.39 11.56
N ASN A 55 7.30 9.43 11.78
CA ASN A 55 6.99 10.48 10.80
C ASN A 55 6.42 9.94 9.46
N GLY A 56 5.71 8.82 9.48
CA GLY A 56 5.20 8.19 8.25
C GLY A 56 6.14 7.16 7.64
N VAL A 57 7.44 7.14 7.98
CA VAL A 57 8.38 6.07 7.60
C VAL A 57 8.04 4.81 8.39
N VAL A 58 7.69 3.74 7.69
CA VAL A 58 7.17 2.53 8.32
C VAL A 58 8.28 1.60 8.83
N LYS A 59 8.02 0.89 9.93
CA LYS A 59 8.91 -0.16 10.45
C LYS A 59 8.72 -1.49 9.71
N PHE A 60 7.48 -1.84 9.38
CA PHE A 60 7.16 -3.05 8.60
C PHE A 60 6.45 -2.66 7.30
N ALA A 61 6.73 -3.41 6.24
CA ALA A 61 6.16 -3.25 4.90
C ALA A 61 6.17 -4.64 4.23
N PRO A 62 5.45 -4.83 3.11
CA PRO A 62 5.50 -6.08 2.35
C PRO A 62 6.94 -6.51 2.07
N TYR A 63 7.22 -7.80 2.26
CA TYR A 63 8.59 -8.32 2.21
C TYR A 63 9.27 -8.06 0.86
N GLY A 64 8.55 -8.22 -0.25
CA GLY A 64 9.05 -7.89 -1.59
C GLY A 64 9.42 -6.40 -1.71
N LEU A 65 8.62 -5.50 -1.15
CA LEU A 65 8.91 -4.07 -1.14
C LEU A 65 10.18 -3.74 -0.34
N ARG A 66 10.44 -4.46 0.76
CA ARG A 66 11.69 -4.32 1.52
C ARG A 66 12.92 -4.82 0.77
N LYS A 67 12.80 -5.85 -0.06
CA LYS A 67 13.89 -6.28 -0.95
C LYS A 67 14.21 -5.20 -1.99
N VAL A 68 13.17 -4.61 -2.58
CA VAL A 68 13.32 -3.49 -3.53
C VAL A 68 13.95 -2.28 -2.84
N GLU A 69 13.53 -1.95 -1.61
CA GLU A 69 14.18 -0.90 -0.83
C GLU A 69 15.66 -1.19 -0.57
N ALA A 70 16.00 -2.40 -0.13
CA ALA A 70 17.37 -2.79 0.16
C ALA A 70 18.28 -2.65 -1.07
N ILE A 71 17.87 -3.16 -2.23
CA ILE A 71 18.69 -3.10 -3.44
C ILE A 71 18.85 -1.67 -3.97
N LEU A 72 17.83 -0.81 -3.81
CA LEU A 72 17.94 0.61 -4.15
C LEU A 72 18.94 1.33 -3.25
N ILE A 73 18.92 1.05 -1.94
CA ILE A 73 19.91 1.60 -0.99
C ILE A 73 21.32 1.13 -1.35
N GLU A 74 21.51 -0.16 -1.64
CA GLU A 74 22.80 -0.74 -2.02
C GLU A 74 23.38 -0.09 -3.28
N ASN A 75 22.53 0.30 -4.23
CA ASN A 75 22.93 1.01 -5.45
C ASN A 75 23.05 2.54 -5.26
N GLY A 76 22.99 3.04 -4.02
CA GLY A 76 23.20 4.44 -3.71
C GLY A 76 22.00 5.36 -3.96
N PHE A 77 20.81 4.82 -4.21
CA PHE A 77 19.61 5.63 -4.38
C PHE A 77 19.07 6.13 -3.04
N ASN A 78 18.56 7.37 -3.03
CA ASN A 78 17.86 7.90 -1.88
C ASN A 78 16.39 7.46 -1.88
N VAL A 79 16.11 6.37 -1.17
CA VAL A 79 14.79 5.74 -1.08
C VAL A 79 14.21 5.81 0.33
N VAL A 80 12.88 5.93 0.42
CA VAL A 80 12.14 5.85 1.69
C VAL A 80 10.85 5.05 1.52
N THR A 81 10.58 4.12 2.43
CA THR A 81 9.29 3.42 2.50
C THR A 81 8.35 4.09 3.50
N VAL A 82 7.19 4.54 3.04
CA VAL A 82 6.25 5.35 3.83
C VAL A 82 4.85 4.77 3.82
N HIS A 83 4.07 5.06 4.87
CA HIS A 83 2.68 4.66 4.93
C HIS A 83 1.86 5.45 3.88
N PRO A 84 0.91 4.83 3.16
CA PRO A 84 0.08 5.51 2.15
C PRO A 84 -0.71 6.71 2.70
N TYR A 85 -0.98 6.74 4.00
CA TYR A 85 -1.66 7.87 4.66
C TYR A 85 -0.76 9.09 4.88
N ASP A 86 0.55 8.91 4.91
CA ASP A 86 1.52 9.98 5.14
C ASP A 86 2.32 10.34 3.88
N ILE A 87 2.03 9.68 2.76
CA ILE A 87 2.85 9.74 1.54
C ILE A 87 3.00 11.16 0.98
N GLU A 88 1.97 11.99 1.06
CA GLU A 88 1.96 13.37 0.53
C GLU A 88 3.11 14.23 1.07
N LYS A 89 3.55 13.98 2.32
CA LYS A 89 4.68 14.67 2.95
C LYS A 89 6.02 14.41 2.24
N TYR A 90 6.09 13.33 1.46
CA TYR A 90 7.30 12.86 0.79
C TYR A 90 7.26 13.05 -0.73
N LEU A 91 6.13 13.49 -1.30
CA LEU A 91 5.98 13.63 -2.75
C LEU A 91 6.64 14.89 -3.32
N GLY A 92 6.96 15.89 -2.48
CA GLY A 92 7.50 17.18 -2.96
C GLY A 92 8.81 17.08 -3.75
N ASN A 93 9.70 16.18 -3.35
CA ASN A 93 11.01 15.94 -4.00
C ASN A 93 11.07 14.59 -4.72
N ALA A 94 10.01 13.79 -4.66
CA ALA A 94 9.99 12.46 -5.24
C ALA A 94 10.00 12.55 -6.78
N LYS A 95 10.88 11.77 -7.41
CA LYS A 95 10.91 11.57 -8.86
C LYS A 95 10.17 10.29 -9.26
N VAL A 96 10.21 9.29 -8.38
CA VAL A 96 9.59 7.98 -8.60
C VAL A 96 8.81 7.56 -7.36
N VAL A 97 7.61 7.01 -7.57
CA VAL A 97 6.84 6.31 -6.54
C VAL A 97 6.65 4.85 -6.94
N GLY A 98 7.18 3.93 -6.14
CA GLY A 98 6.96 2.50 -6.27
C GLY A 98 5.80 2.04 -5.39
N VAL A 99 4.80 1.41 -5.99
CA VAL A 99 3.62 0.87 -5.29
C VAL A 99 3.62 -0.65 -5.42
N SER A 100 3.82 -1.35 -4.30
CA SER A 100 3.56 -2.80 -4.25
C SER A 100 2.07 -3.03 -4.05
N VAL A 101 1.50 -3.99 -4.80
CA VAL A 101 0.10 -4.38 -4.68
C VAL A 101 -0.03 -5.90 -4.56
N MET A 102 -0.96 -6.36 -3.73
CA MET A 102 -1.31 -7.78 -3.59
C MET A 102 -2.56 -8.15 -4.37
N ASP A 103 -3.58 -7.29 -4.34
CA ASP A 103 -4.88 -7.56 -4.96
C ASP A 103 -5.58 -6.23 -5.35
N PRO A 104 -5.03 -5.48 -6.32
CA PRO A 104 -5.47 -4.12 -6.64
C PRO A 104 -6.90 -4.03 -7.20
N LEU A 105 -7.39 -5.06 -7.91
CA LEU A 105 -8.72 -5.11 -8.50
C LEU A 105 -9.71 -5.99 -7.74
N GLY A 106 -9.27 -6.67 -6.67
CA GLY A 106 -10.16 -7.52 -5.88
C GLY A 106 -10.47 -8.87 -6.54
N PHE A 107 -9.65 -9.32 -7.49
CA PHE A 107 -9.84 -10.59 -8.20
C PHE A 107 -9.15 -11.78 -7.52
N GLY A 108 -8.49 -11.55 -6.39
CA GLY A 108 -7.95 -12.62 -5.56
C GLY A 108 -9.04 -13.59 -5.06
N PRO A 109 -8.75 -14.88 -4.88
CA PRO A 109 -9.75 -15.89 -4.48
C PRO A 109 -10.55 -15.51 -3.23
N VAL A 110 -9.87 -14.92 -2.24
CA VAL A 110 -10.50 -14.47 -0.99
C VAL A 110 -11.39 -13.26 -1.22
N SER A 111 -10.91 -12.28 -1.99
CA SER A 111 -11.70 -11.09 -2.36
C SER A 111 -12.94 -11.44 -3.14
N VAL A 112 -12.85 -12.33 -4.13
CA VAL A 112 -14.00 -12.82 -4.91
C VAL A 112 -14.98 -13.56 -4.00
N THR A 113 -14.48 -14.41 -3.09
CA THR A 113 -15.34 -15.14 -2.14
C THR A 113 -16.09 -14.19 -1.22
N PHE A 114 -15.40 -13.23 -0.60
CA PHE A 114 -16.01 -12.25 0.30
C PHE A 114 -16.99 -11.34 -0.45
N SER A 115 -16.62 -10.84 -1.64
CA SER A 115 -17.53 -10.04 -2.47
C SER A 115 -18.74 -10.84 -2.97
N SER A 116 -18.58 -12.13 -3.26
CA SER A 116 -19.70 -12.99 -3.69
C SER A 116 -20.65 -13.30 -2.53
N LEU A 117 -20.15 -13.46 -1.31
CA LEU A 117 -20.96 -13.78 -0.13
C LEU A 117 -21.61 -12.55 0.49
N LEU A 118 -20.87 -11.43 0.55
CA LEU A 118 -21.24 -10.23 1.30
C LEU A 118 -21.68 -9.08 0.37
N GLY A 119 -21.40 -9.15 -0.92
CA GLY A 119 -21.64 -8.06 -1.85
C GLY A 119 -20.67 -6.89 -1.67
N GLY A 120 -20.48 -6.10 -2.73
CA GLY A 120 -19.68 -4.87 -2.69
C GLY A 120 -18.18 -5.06 -2.96
N THR A 121 -17.46 -3.94 -2.89
CA THR A 121 -16.04 -3.85 -3.27
C THR A 121 -15.12 -4.21 -2.10
N PRO A 122 -14.14 -5.11 -2.27
CA PRO A 122 -13.17 -5.46 -1.23
C PRO A 122 -12.37 -4.24 -0.75
N SER A 123 -12.00 -4.21 0.53
CA SER A 123 -11.20 -3.09 1.06
C SER A 123 -9.80 -3.01 0.43
N THR A 124 -9.24 -4.13 -0.06
CA THR A 124 -7.98 -4.17 -0.82
C THR A 124 -8.04 -3.27 -2.06
N ARG A 125 -9.07 -3.44 -2.90
CA ARG A 125 -9.32 -2.58 -4.07
C ARG A 125 -9.59 -1.13 -3.67
N LEU A 126 -10.40 -0.91 -2.63
CA LEU A 126 -10.72 0.46 -2.20
C LEU A 126 -9.49 1.23 -1.73
N GLU A 127 -8.62 0.62 -0.92
CA GLU A 127 -7.40 1.27 -0.45
C GLU A 127 -6.38 1.46 -1.59
N PHE A 128 -6.32 0.55 -2.56
CA PHE A 128 -5.52 0.74 -3.78
C PHE A 128 -6.02 1.95 -4.60
N VAL A 129 -7.31 2.01 -4.92
CA VAL A 129 -7.90 3.13 -5.68
C VAL A 129 -7.65 4.46 -4.97
N LYS A 130 -7.88 4.54 -3.65
CA LYS A 130 -7.61 5.74 -2.85
C LYS A 130 -6.14 6.18 -2.92
N LEU A 131 -5.21 5.23 -2.87
CA LEU A 131 -3.78 5.53 -3.00
C LEU A 131 -3.47 6.09 -4.40
N MET A 132 -4.01 5.47 -5.45
CA MET A 132 -3.81 5.92 -6.82
C MET A 132 -4.43 7.30 -7.09
N GLU A 133 -5.60 7.61 -6.51
CA GLU A 133 -6.22 8.93 -6.58
C GLU A 133 -5.34 10.03 -5.96
N LYS A 134 -4.71 9.75 -4.82
CA LYS A 134 -3.74 10.67 -4.20
C LYS A 134 -2.52 10.89 -5.11
N LEU A 135 -1.98 9.82 -5.68
CA LEU A 135 -0.80 9.89 -6.55
C LEU A 135 -1.12 10.53 -7.91
N ARG A 136 -2.35 10.41 -8.40
CA ARG A 136 -2.81 10.99 -9.67
C ARG A 136 -2.60 12.50 -9.74
N LEU A 137 -2.67 13.20 -8.61
CA LEU A 137 -2.43 14.65 -8.52
C LEU A 137 -0.98 15.04 -8.88
N PHE A 138 -0.06 14.07 -8.86
CA PHE A 138 1.37 14.27 -9.09
C PHE A 138 1.87 13.54 -10.35
N LYS A 139 0.97 12.95 -11.15
CA LYS A 139 1.32 12.08 -12.29
C LYS A 139 2.22 12.75 -13.34
N ASP A 140 2.13 14.07 -13.48
CA ASP A 140 2.90 14.83 -14.48
C ASP A 140 4.31 15.18 -13.98
N LYS A 141 4.58 15.00 -12.68
CA LYS A 141 5.86 15.29 -12.02
C LYS A 141 6.61 14.05 -11.57
N ILE A 142 5.87 12.98 -11.25
CA ILE A 142 6.39 11.78 -10.60
C ILE A 142 6.06 10.57 -11.46
N LYS A 143 7.08 9.74 -11.74
CA LYS A 143 6.85 8.44 -12.38
C LYS A 143 6.29 7.45 -11.35
N ILE A 144 5.09 6.94 -11.60
CA ILE A 144 4.48 5.92 -10.75
C ILE A 144 4.75 4.55 -11.37
N ILE A 145 5.30 3.64 -10.58
CA ILE A 145 5.58 2.25 -10.95
C ILE A 145 4.78 1.35 -10.02
N VAL A 146 3.88 0.54 -10.59
CA VAL A 146 3.08 -0.43 -9.82
C VAL A 146 3.65 -1.82 -10.06
N GLY A 147 3.86 -2.57 -8.99
CA GLY A 147 4.41 -3.92 -9.03
C GLY A 147 3.93 -4.77 -7.85
N GLY A 148 4.59 -5.89 -7.60
CA GLY A 148 4.16 -6.84 -6.57
C GLY A 148 3.26 -7.94 -7.14
N PRO A 149 2.88 -8.92 -6.30
CA PRO A 149 2.22 -10.15 -6.76
C PRO A 149 0.83 -9.93 -7.37
N GLY A 150 0.16 -8.81 -7.10
CA GLY A 150 -1.13 -8.46 -7.68
C GLY A 150 -1.06 -7.69 -9.01
N SER A 151 0.14 -7.38 -9.52
CA SER A 151 0.28 -6.52 -10.69
C SER A 151 -0.30 -7.12 -11.97
N TRP A 152 -0.44 -8.45 -12.05
CA TRP A 152 -1.07 -9.15 -13.17
C TRP A 152 -2.53 -8.81 -13.39
N GLN A 153 -3.19 -8.22 -12.39
CA GLN A 153 -4.57 -7.76 -12.53
C GLN A 153 -4.67 -6.47 -13.35
N LEU A 154 -3.57 -5.75 -13.52
CA LEU A 154 -3.54 -4.48 -14.23
C LEU A 154 -3.21 -4.72 -15.70
N GLU A 155 -3.93 -4.06 -16.60
CA GLU A 155 -3.58 -4.04 -18.02
C GLU A 155 -2.33 -3.18 -18.24
N TRP A 156 -1.50 -3.58 -19.21
CA TRP A 156 -0.23 -2.95 -19.58
C TRP A 156 -0.28 -2.39 -20.99
#